data_AF-A0A956LMI3-F1
#
_entry.id   AF-A0A956LMI3-F1
#
_cell.length_a   1.000
_cell.length_b   1.000
_cell.length_c   1.000
_cell.angle_alpha   90.00
_cell.angle_beta   90.00
_cell.angle_gamma   90.00
#
_symmetry.space_group_name_H-M   'P 1'
#
loop_
_entity.id
_entity.type
_entity.pdbx_description
1 polymer ?
#
loop_
_entity_poly.entity_id
_entity_poly.type
_entity_poly.pdbx_seq_one_letter_code
_entity_poly.pdbx_strand_id
1 'polypeptide(L)'
;MDDTETAPVHDLIVVSDLHIGRGKNPETGRFYELEAFFYDEDFRAFCVFLCEDAARRGVGFKLVLNGDAFDLLRIDRDVGQRAAASTSSLIHPGSVSMASTTLRGRRFGPVMTPDAAAAAMLEITAGHPVFIDALASVLLAGHEVIFLPGNHDLELQWPRVQAVILDAVERQARRRADEPRARAASSRLSFQPWFYHEPGRAWVEHGCQYDPENAFRYLLRGELDDCDAPMFRAEQDMPLGNFFQRYLYNAFGHITFIVPSTRANLRYFKWLVLNKPHLLLRVFASHSRFWLQVLRRLAKPGHEVRKQMRESHERALDELARASGLGAALLTIDTLKAVRTDLHQAIRSLGWQALRVLVAATLIALFAFGLWFAGFHGIHQLRGGFVFKASLFLLLDFLFLLMAMAGIAFAVVRSATEPSSRPLRRCASKIAKLLDVPIVCFGHTHEEVLWRLKARRGRPGGAWYFNTGTWIAVFTHDELLPRDRVQYTYLHVRGNAGDLLHWSPGRGAPVPVILLDEREPDAGPSRPS
;
A
#
# COMPACT_ATOMS: atom_id res chain seq x y z
N MET A 1 13.68 12.40 45.64
CA MET A 1 14.16 11.00 45.56
C MET A 1 13.13 10.29 44.72
N ASP A 2 13.07 10.61 43.43
CA ASP A 2 13.99 10.17 42.37
C ASP A 2 13.61 8.75 41.92
N ASP A 3 12.42 8.65 41.32
CA ASP A 3 12.13 7.59 40.36
C ASP A 3 12.60 8.12 39.00
N THR A 4 13.90 7.96 38.73
CA THR A 4 14.41 7.96 37.35
C THR A 4 13.75 6.78 36.65
N GLU A 5 12.59 7.04 36.06
CA GLU A 5 11.98 6.16 35.06
C GLU A 5 13.04 5.98 33.96
N THR A 6 13.69 4.82 33.95
CA THR A 6 14.81 4.53 33.06
C THR A 6 14.30 4.66 31.63
N ALA A 7 14.76 5.70 30.92
CA ALA A 7 14.42 5.91 29.53
C ALA A 7 14.69 4.60 28.76
N PRO A 8 13.79 4.19 27.84
CA PRO A 8 13.92 2.90 27.19
C PRO A 8 15.29 2.76 26.52
N VAL A 9 15.94 1.63 26.78
CA VAL A 9 17.36 1.34 26.47
C VAL A 9 17.55 0.93 25.00
N HIS A 10 16.71 1.44 24.09
CA HIS A 10 16.80 1.13 22.67
C HIS A 10 16.18 2.20 21.78
N ASP A 11 16.74 2.34 20.58
CA ASP A 11 16.17 3.14 19.51
C ASP A 11 15.08 2.37 18.75
N LEU A 12 14.10 3.09 18.20
CA LEU A 12 13.15 2.52 17.24
C LEU A 12 13.52 2.99 15.84
N ILE A 13 13.71 2.04 14.91
CA ILE A 13 13.94 2.31 13.50
C ILE A 13 12.73 1.78 12.73
N VAL A 14 11.95 2.65 12.09
CA VAL A 14 10.75 2.25 11.35
C VAL A 14 10.96 2.50 9.86
N VAL A 15 10.76 1.44 9.07
CA VAL A 15 10.80 1.45 7.59
C VAL A 15 9.50 0.81 7.10
N SER A 16 8.92 1.27 6.00
CA SER A 16 7.66 0.74 5.44
C SER A 16 7.73 0.69 3.91
N ASP A 17 6.77 -0.02 3.32
CA ASP A 17 6.50 0.00 1.87
C ASP A 17 7.75 -0.36 1.03
N LEU A 18 8.37 -1.50 1.34
CA LEU A 18 9.48 -2.04 0.54
C LEU A 18 8.95 -2.76 -0.73
N HIS A 19 7.75 -3.34 -0.65
CA HIS A 19 7.07 -4.08 -1.73
C HIS A 19 7.97 -5.14 -2.39
N ILE A 20 8.69 -5.93 -1.57
CA ILE A 20 9.59 -6.98 -2.06
C ILE A 20 8.77 -8.08 -2.72
N GLY A 21 8.97 -8.25 -4.03
CA GLY A 21 8.32 -9.29 -4.83
C GLY A 21 9.15 -10.58 -4.91
N ARG A 22 8.95 -11.32 -6.00
CA ARG A 22 9.58 -12.63 -6.25
C ARG A 22 11.11 -12.56 -6.38
N GLY A 23 11.66 -11.39 -6.70
CA GLY A 23 13.08 -11.13 -6.78
C GLY A 23 13.78 -11.71 -7.98
N LYS A 24 15.01 -12.16 -7.75
CA LYS A 24 15.91 -12.68 -8.78
C LYS A 24 15.63 -14.16 -9.04
N ASN A 25 15.44 -14.54 -10.29
CA ASN A 25 15.39 -15.94 -10.68
C ASN A 25 16.78 -16.58 -10.46
N PRO A 26 16.90 -17.62 -9.61
CA PRO A 26 18.19 -18.21 -9.26
C PRO A 26 18.88 -18.91 -10.44
N GLU A 27 18.14 -19.38 -11.43
CA GLU A 27 18.70 -20.08 -12.60
C GLU A 27 19.28 -19.13 -13.64
N THR A 28 18.63 -17.98 -13.84
CA THR A 28 19.02 -17.02 -14.89
C THR A 28 19.74 -15.79 -14.38
N GLY A 29 19.65 -15.53 -13.07
CA GLY A 29 20.14 -14.32 -12.43
C GLY A 29 19.39 -13.05 -12.85
N ARG A 30 18.24 -13.14 -13.51
CA ARG A 30 17.42 -11.98 -13.91
C ARG A 30 16.24 -11.80 -12.96
N PHE A 31 15.80 -10.57 -12.76
CA PHE A 31 14.60 -10.29 -11.98
C PHE A 31 13.32 -10.70 -12.71
N TYR A 32 12.32 -11.12 -11.95
CA TYR A 32 10.97 -11.32 -12.47
C TYR A 32 10.30 -9.98 -12.82
N GLU A 33 9.40 -10.00 -13.80
CA GLU A 33 8.86 -8.78 -14.43
C GLU A 33 8.06 -7.90 -13.47
N LEU A 34 7.43 -8.49 -12.45
CA LEU A 34 6.63 -7.78 -11.46
C LEU A 34 7.45 -7.27 -10.26
N GLU A 35 8.76 -7.53 -10.22
CA GLU A 35 9.62 -7.02 -9.15
C GLU A 35 9.67 -5.49 -9.14
N ALA A 36 9.58 -4.91 -7.96
CA ALA A 36 9.66 -3.47 -7.72
C ALA A 36 10.85 -3.08 -6.84
N PHE A 37 11.36 -4.02 -6.05
CA PHE A 37 12.47 -3.84 -5.13
C PHE A 37 13.77 -4.42 -5.72
N PHE A 38 14.72 -3.53 -6.02
CA PHE A 38 16.02 -3.89 -6.60
C PHE A 38 17.19 -3.54 -5.66
N TYR A 39 16.89 -3.23 -4.40
CA TYR A 39 17.77 -2.49 -3.50
C TYR A 39 18.28 -3.35 -2.34
N ASP A 40 18.46 -4.66 -2.55
CA ASP A 40 18.90 -5.58 -1.49
C ASP A 40 20.24 -5.16 -0.87
N GLU A 41 21.20 -4.76 -1.70
CA GLU A 41 22.53 -4.32 -1.23
C GLU A 41 22.45 -2.98 -0.49
N ASP A 42 21.55 -2.07 -0.91
CA ASP A 42 21.34 -0.80 -0.21
C ASP A 42 20.71 -1.03 1.17
N PHE A 43 19.72 -1.93 1.25
CA PHE A 43 19.12 -2.34 2.52
C PHE A 43 20.15 -3.00 3.45
N ARG A 44 21.00 -3.88 2.89
CA ARG A 44 22.10 -4.47 3.65
C ARG A 44 23.08 -3.42 4.17
N ALA A 45 23.49 -2.47 3.33
CA ALA A 45 24.38 -1.38 3.73
C ALA A 45 23.73 -0.48 4.80
N PHE A 46 22.42 -0.23 4.71
CA PHE A 46 21.66 0.46 5.75
C PHE A 46 21.66 -0.31 7.07
N CYS A 47 21.40 -1.62 7.06
CA CYS A 47 21.49 -2.47 8.26
C CYS A 47 22.88 -2.44 8.90
N VAL A 48 23.95 -2.49 8.09
CA VAL A 48 25.32 -2.36 8.57
C VAL A 48 25.53 -1.01 9.24
N PHE A 49 25.12 0.08 8.58
CA PHE A 49 25.19 1.43 9.14
C PHE A 49 24.49 1.53 10.50
N LEU A 50 23.28 0.98 10.64
CA LEU A 50 22.53 0.98 11.89
C LEU A 50 23.27 0.21 13.00
N CYS A 51 23.79 -0.98 12.68
CA CYS A 51 24.52 -1.80 13.66
C CYS A 51 25.81 -1.11 14.11
N GLU A 52 26.57 -0.51 13.20
CA GLU A 52 27.77 0.24 13.55
C GLU A 52 27.45 1.47 14.40
N ASP A 53 26.38 2.19 14.09
CA ASP A 53 25.94 3.35 14.88
C ASP A 53 25.50 2.97 16.29
N ALA A 54 24.69 1.91 16.39
CA ALA A 54 24.24 1.35 17.65
C ALA A 54 25.42 0.87 18.51
N ALA A 55 26.40 0.18 17.90
CA ALA A 55 27.61 -0.27 18.58
C ALA A 55 28.48 0.90 19.09
N ARG A 56 28.67 1.96 18.28
CA ARG A 56 29.40 3.17 18.71
C ARG A 56 28.75 3.86 19.91
N ARG A 57 27.42 3.85 19.97
CA ARG A 57 26.64 4.49 21.05
C ARG A 57 26.36 3.56 22.23
N GLY A 58 26.61 2.26 22.10
CA GLY A 58 26.30 1.26 23.13
C GLY A 58 24.80 1.11 23.39
N VAL A 59 23.95 1.28 22.37
CA VAL A 59 22.49 1.17 22.50
C VAL A 59 21.94 0.03 21.64
N GLY A 60 20.87 -0.62 22.10
CA GLY A 60 20.10 -1.53 21.25
C GLY A 60 19.20 -0.77 20.28
N PHE A 61 18.68 -1.45 19.26
CA PHE A 61 17.55 -0.93 18.47
C PHE A 61 16.59 -2.03 18.07
N LYS A 62 15.39 -1.60 17.70
CA LYS A 62 14.36 -2.44 17.09
C LYS A 62 14.07 -1.93 15.69
N LEU A 63 14.26 -2.77 14.69
CA LEU A 63 13.91 -2.50 13.30
C LEU A 63 12.48 -2.97 13.04
N VAL A 64 11.56 -2.03 12.89
CA VAL A 64 10.16 -2.28 12.56
C VAL A 64 9.97 -2.12 11.06
N LEU A 65 9.62 -3.22 10.39
CA LEU A 65 9.16 -3.26 9.01
C LEU A 65 7.63 -3.09 9.03
N ASN A 66 7.18 -1.84 8.90
CA ASN A 66 5.83 -1.35 9.18
C ASN A 66 4.83 -1.61 8.03
N GLY A 67 4.63 -2.86 7.65
CA GLY A 67 3.70 -3.23 6.59
C GLY A 67 4.23 -2.99 5.18
N ASP A 68 3.69 -3.76 4.25
CA ASP A 68 4.07 -3.79 2.84
C ASP A 68 5.59 -3.98 2.67
N ALA A 69 6.19 -4.80 3.54
CA ALA A 69 7.57 -5.25 3.39
C ALA A 69 7.68 -6.21 2.20
N PHE A 70 6.67 -7.06 2.01
CA PHE A 70 6.56 -7.97 0.89
C PHE A 70 5.33 -7.65 0.02
N ASP A 71 5.33 -8.05 -1.25
CA ASP A 71 4.18 -7.89 -2.15
C ASP A 71 3.60 -9.24 -2.58
N LEU A 72 2.68 -9.77 -1.77
CA LEU A 72 1.93 -10.99 -2.07
C LEU A 72 0.73 -10.72 -3.00
N LEU A 73 0.47 -9.47 -3.40
CA LEU A 73 -0.52 -9.14 -4.41
C LEU A 73 0.04 -9.17 -5.84
N ARG A 74 1.34 -8.92 -6.01
CA ARG A 74 2.08 -8.98 -7.28
C ARG A 74 2.65 -10.37 -7.58
N ILE A 75 1.81 -11.39 -7.43
CA ILE A 75 2.21 -12.77 -7.71
C ILE A 75 2.15 -13.06 -9.22
N ASP A 76 3.29 -13.49 -9.76
CA ASP A 76 3.44 -13.96 -11.14
C ASP A 76 2.63 -15.26 -11.36
N ARG A 77 2.20 -15.50 -12.60
CA ARG A 77 1.25 -16.57 -12.97
C ARG A 77 1.81 -17.98 -12.72
N ASP A 78 3.13 -18.10 -12.58
CA ASP A 78 3.85 -19.37 -12.46
C ASP A 78 4.23 -19.76 -11.01
N VAL A 79 3.88 -18.95 -10.00
CA VAL A 79 4.27 -19.14 -8.58
C VAL A 79 3.71 -20.44 -7.95
N GLY A 80 2.87 -21.20 -8.66
CA GLY A 80 2.42 -22.52 -8.23
C GLY A 80 3.16 -23.72 -8.83
N GLN A 81 3.91 -23.55 -9.93
CA GLN A 81 4.48 -24.70 -10.65
C GLN A 81 5.79 -25.20 -10.01
N ARG A 82 6.62 -24.31 -9.49
CA ARG A 82 7.88 -24.67 -8.81
C ARG A 82 7.67 -25.03 -7.35
N ALA A 83 6.80 -24.31 -6.62
CA ALA A 83 6.48 -24.66 -5.23
C ALA A 83 5.80 -26.03 -5.10
N ALA A 84 4.92 -26.41 -6.05
CA ALA A 84 4.32 -27.75 -6.10
C ALA A 84 5.34 -28.86 -6.42
N ALA A 85 6.49 -28.52 -7.00
CA ALA A 85 7.63 -29.42 -7.19
C ALA A 85 8.64 -29.35 -6.03
N SER A 86 8.48 -28.41 -5.09
CA SER A 86 9.35 -28.29 -3.92
C SER A 86 8.92 -29.29 -2.84
N THR A 87 9.88 -30.05 -2.33
CA THR A 87 9.71 -31.02 -1.22
C THR A 87 9.78 -30.35 0.15
N SER A 88 9.48 -29.04 0.25
CA SER A 88 9.51 -28.33 1.52
C SER A 88 8.49 -28.93 2.49
N SER A 89 8.95 -29.42 3.65
CA SER A 89 8.08 -29.94 4.71
C SER A 89 7.15 -28.88 5.31
N LEU A 90 7.34 -27.60 4.95
CA LEU A 90 6.52 -26.46 5.38
C LEU A 90 5.24 -26.30 4.54
N ILE A 91 5.10 -27.02 3.41
CA ILE A 91 3.93 -26.93 2.53
C ILE A 91 3.28 -28.31 2.42
N HIS A 92 1.96 -28.36 2.58
CA HIS A 92 1.21 -29.60 2.39
C HIS A 92 1.29 -30.11 0.94
N PRO A 93 1.69 -31.38 0.72
CA PRO A 93 1.76 -31.96 -0.61
C PRO A 93 0.40 -31.86 -1.35
N GLY A 94 0.40 -31.23 -2.52
CA GLY A 94 -0.80 -31.11 -3.37
C GLY A 94 -1.71 -29.90 -3.12
N SER A 95 -1.52 -29.14 -2.04
CA SER A 95 -2.38 -27.98 -1.73
C SER A 95 -2.21 -26.81 -2.71
N VAL A 96 -1.00 -26.63 -3.24
CA VAL A 96 -0.67 -25.59 -4.24
C VAL A 96 -1.01 -26.02 -5.67
N SER A 97 -0.94 -27.34 -5.96
CA SER A 97 -1.13 -27.92 -7.31
C SER A 97 -2.56 -27.72 -7.86
N MET A 98 -3.58 -27.76 -7.00
CA MET A 98 -4.98 -27.54 -7.41
C MET A 98 -5.33 -26.07 -7.65
N ALA A 99 -4.63 -25.10 -7.02
CA ALA A 99 -4.91 -23.68 -7.19
C ALA A 99 -4.31 -23.11 -8.49
N SER A 100 -3.11 -23.55 -8.88
CA SER A 100 -2.40 -23.09 -10.08
C SER A 100 -2.92 -23.70 -11.38
N THR A 101 -3.61 -24.84 -11.32
CA THR A 101 -4.16 -25.56 -12.49
C THR A 101 -5.49 -25.00 -12.99
N THR A 102 -6.21 -24.22 -12.16
CA THR A 102 -7.46 -23.58 -12.60
C THR A 102 -7.19 -22.51 -13.66
N LEU A 103 -8.10 -22.35 -14.64
CA LEU A 103 -8.03 -21.26 -15.64
C LEU A 103 -7.87 -19.86 -15.02
N ARG A 104 -8.37 -19.69 -13.79
CA ARG A 104 -8.23 -18.47 -13.00
C ARG A 104 -6.82 -18.31 -12.42
N GLY A 105 -6.30 -19.37 -11.79
CA GLY A 105 -4.94 -19.42 -11.22
C GLY A 105 -3.87 -19.15 -12.27
N ARG A 106 -3.97 -19.79 -13.44
CA ARG A 106 -3.06 -19.57 -14.58
C ARG A 106 -3.06 -18.14 -15.14
N ARG A 107 -4.07 -17.33 -14.81
CA ARG A 107 -4.25 -15.98 -15.40
C ARG A 107 -4.03 -14.85 -14.42
N PHE A 108 -4.46 -15.02 -13.17
CA PHE A 108 -4.46 -13.97 -12.13
C PHE A 108 -3.71 -14.38 -10.86
N GLY A 109 -2.92 -15.45 -10.92
CA GLY A 109 -2.25 -16.03 -9.76
C GLY A 109 -3.18 -16.88 -8.88
N PRO A 110 -2.62 -17.76 -8.03
CA PRO A 110 -3.38 -18.62 -7.13
C PRO A 110 -4.16 -17.79 -6.10
N VAL A 111 -5.35 -18.24 -5.70
CA VAL A 111 -6.05 -17.65 -4.55
C VAL A 111 -5.15 -17.78 -3.33
N MET A 112 -5.08 -16.71 -2.53
CA MET A 112 -4.18 -16.68 -1.39
C MET A 112 -4.77 -17.49 -0.24
N THR A 113 -4.37 -18.75 -0.16
CA THR A 113 -4.50 -19.59 1.02
C THR A 113 -3.19 -19.52 1.81
N PRO A 114 -3.17 -19.95 3.07
CA PRO A 114 -1.94 -20.01 3.86
C PRO A 114 -0.79 -20.77 3.19
N ASP A 115 -1.08 -21.94 2.61
CA ASP A 115 -0.08 -22.71 1.85
C ASP A 115 0.40 -21.98 0.58
N ALA A 116 -0.50 -21.29 -0.13
CA ALA A 116 -0.13 -20.53 -1.33
C ALA A 116 0.71 -19.29 -0.99
N ALA A 117 0.41 -18.63 0.12
CA ALA A 117 1.19 -17.51 0.64
C ALA A 117 2.58 -17.96 1.10
N ALA A 118 2.67 -19.08 1.82
CA ALA A 118 3.94 -19.67 2.23
C ALA A 118 4.80 -20.08 1.01
N ALA A 119 4.18 -20.66 -0.02
CA ALA A 119 4.83 -20.96 -1.29
C ALA A 119 5.37 -19.70 -1.99
N ALA A 120 4.57 -18.63 -2.06
CA ALA A 120 5.03 -17.36 -2.59
C ALA A 120 6.21 -16.79 -1.77
N MET A 121 6.11 -16.84 -0.44
CA MET A 121 7.17 -16.38 0.46
C MET A 121 8.48 -17.17 0.31
N LEU A 122 8.42 -18.46 0.01
CA LEU A 122 9.63 -19.25 -0.30
C LEU A 122 10.32 -18.71 -1.56
N GLU A 123 9.57 -18.35 -2.58
CA GLU A 123 10.15 -17.76 -3.79
C GLU A 123 10.71 -16.36 -3.53
N ILE A 124 10.00 -15.52 -2.76
CA ILE A 124 10.45 -14.18 -2.35
C ILE A 124 11.79 -14.28 -1.58
N THR A 125 11.84 -15.10 -0.53
CA THR A 125 13.06 -15.27 0.29
C THR A 125 14.23 -15.86 -0.50
N ALA A 126 13.96 -16.74 -1.47
CA ALA A 126 14.98 -17.28 -2.38
C ALA A 126 15.46 -16.26 -3.41
N GLY A 127 14.59 -15.35 -3.85
CA GLY A 127 14.91 -14.27 -4.78
C GLY A 127 15.69 -13.10 -4.14
N HIS A 128 15.62 -12.97 -2.82
CA HIS A 128 16.24 -11.89 -2.03
C HIS A 128 17.17 -12.39 -0.90
N PRO A 129 18.19 -13.22 -1.20
CA PRO A 129 19.05 -13.79 -0.17
C PRO A 129 19.86 -12.73 0.58
N VAL A 130 20.19 -11.61 -0.07
CA VAL A 130 20.95 -10.50 0.52
C VAL A 130 20.12 -9.73 1.56
N PHE A 131 18.83 -9.52 1.29
CA PHE A 131 17.90 -8.95 2.27
C PHE A 131 17.78 -9.85 3.52
N ILE A 132 17.62 -11.15 3.33
CA ILE A 132 17.54 -12.11 4.44
C ILE A 132 18.86 -12.15 5.25
N ASP A 133 20.01 -12.08 4.57
CA ASP A 133 21.32 -11.98 5.24
C ASP A 133 21.46 -10.68 6.07
N ALA A 134 20.92 -9.57 5.57
CA ALA A 134 20.91 -8.30 6.30
C ALA A 134 20.10 -8.40 7.60
N LEU A 135 18.90 -9.01 7.55
CA LEU A 135 18.08 -9.27 8.74
C LEU A 135 18.81 -10.18 9.74
N ALA A 136 19.40 -11.29 9.26
CA ALA A 136 20.17 -12.19 10.11
C ALA A 136 21.35 -11.46 10.77
N SER A 137 22.00 -10.53 10.07
CA SER A 137 23.10 -9.72 10.60
C SER A 137 22.65 -8.80 11.74
N VAL A 138 21.50 -8.13 11.60
CA VAL A 138 20.89 -7.30 12.66
C VAL A 138 20.59 -8.14 13.91
N LEU A 139 19.98 -9.31 13.72
CA LEU A 139 19.62 -10.21 14.82
C LEU A 139 20.86 -10.80 15.52
N LEU A 140 21.89 -11.17 14.76
CA LEU A 140 23.17 -11.67 15.28
C LEU A 140 23.99 -10.61 16.03
N ALA A 141 23.76 -9.33 15.74
CA ALA A 141 24.30 -8.20 16.48
C ALA A 141 23.55 -7.95 17.81
N GLY A 142 22.45 -8.68 18.07
CA GLY A 142 21.69 -8.62 19.32
C GLY A 142 20.50 -7.67 19.30
N HIS A 143 20.16 -7.12 18.13
CA HIS A 143 19.02 -6.22 17.92
C HIS A 143 17.75 -7.02 17.56
N GLU A 144 16.59 -6.35 17.57
CA GLU A 144 15.30 -6.97 17.23
C GLU A 144 14.81 -6.56 15.84
N VAL A 145 14.12 -7.47 15.17
CA VAL A 145 13.40 -7.21 13.92
C VAL A 145 11.93 -7.56 14.12
N ILE A 146 11.04 -6.65 13.74
CA ILE A 146 9.61 -6.76 13.94
C ILE A 146 8.91 -6.52 12.60
N PHE A 147 8.15 -7.50 12.14
CA PHE A 147 7.27 -7.34 10.98
C PHE A 147 5.86 -6.95 11.43
N LEU A 148 5.31 -5.93 10.79
CA LEU A 148 3.90 -5.58 10.83
C LEU A 148 3.29 -5.85 9.45
N PRO A 149 2.03 -6.31 9.35
CA PRO A 149 1.37 -6.49 8.08
C PRO A 149 0.82 -5.15 7.55
N GLY A 150 0.91 -4.99 6.23
CA GLY A 150 0.20 -3.99 5.45
C GLY A 150 -0.93 -4.60 4.62
N ASN A 151 -1.39 -3.89 3.59
CA ASN A 151 -2.41 -4.43 2.70
C ASN A 151 -1.85 -5.33 1.60
N HIS A 152 -0.56 -5.30 1.31
CA HIS A 152 0.11 -6.17 0.33
C HIS A 152 0.66 -7.48 0.91
N ASP A 153 0.84 -7.54 2.23
CA ASP A 153 1.39 -8.69 2.95
C ASP A 153 0.61 -9.03 4.24
N LEU A 154 -0.71 -8.87 4.20
CA LEU A 154 -1.61 -9.25 5.30
C LEU A 154 -1.41 -10.71 5.73
N GLU A 155 -0.97 -11.54 4.81
CA GLU A 155 -0.63 -12.96 4.99
C GLU A 155 0.50 -13.20 5.98
N LEU A 156 1.31 -12.19 6.36
CA LEU A 156 2.30 -12.28 7.44
C LEU A 156 1.69 -12.66 8.79
N GLN A 157 0.37 -12.55 8.95
CA GLN A 157 -0.34 -13.03 10.14
C GLN A 157 -0.37 -14.56 10.27
N TRP A 158 -0.13 -15.31 9.18
CA TRP A 158 -0.24 -16.76 9.20
C TRP A 158 1.06 -17.44 9.65
N PRO A 159 0.99 -18.37 10.63
CA PRO A 159 2.16 -19.09 11.12
C PRO A 159 2.99 -19.76 10.02
N ARG A 160 2.35 -20.29 8.96
CA ARG A 160 3.03 -20.91 7.82
C ARG A 160 3.91 -19.94 7.05
N VAL A 161 3.46 -18.70 6.86
CA VAL A 161 4.23 -17.66 6.17
C VAL A 161 5.39 -17.20 7.06
N GLN A 162 5.14 -17.01 8.36
CA GLN A 162 6.16 -16.66 9.34
C GLN A 162 7.27 -17.72 9.42
N ALA A 163 6.90 -19.00 9.40
CA ALA A 163 7.83 -20.13 9.44
C ALA A 163 8.83 -20.10 8.28
N VAL A 164 8.40 -19.71 7.07
CA VAL A 164 9.28 -19.58 5.91
C VAL A 164 10.33 -18.50 6.12
N ILE A 165 9.93 -17.34 6.66
CA ILE A 165 10.86 -16.22 6.92
C ILE A 165 11.83 -16.60 8.05
N LEU A 166 11.32 -17.19 9.14
CA LEU A 166 12.12 -17.66 10.27
C LEU A 166 13.18 -18.67 9.82
N ASP A 167 12.80 -19.68 9.04
CA ASP A 167 13.70 -20.69 8.49
C ASP A 167 14.75 -20.08 7.55
N ALA A 168 14.36 -19.13 6.70
CA ALA A 168 15.29 -18.41 5.84
C ALA A 168 16.35 -17.63 6.65
N VAL A 169 15.93 -16.90 7.68
CA VAL A 169 16.82 -16.13 8.57
C VAL A 169 17.70 -17.06 9.41
N GLU A 170 17.14 -18.12 10.00
CA GLU A 170 17.88 -19.09 10.82
C GLU A 170 18.98 -19.79 10.01
N ARG A 171 18.68 -20.16 8.75
CA ARG A 171 19.70 -20.71 7.83
C ARG A 171 20.85 -19.73 7.59
N GLN A 172 20.58 -18.44 7.42
CA GLN A 172 21.65 -17.45 7.27
C GLN A 172 22.42 -17.25 8.57
N ALA A 173 21.73 -17.21 9.71
CA ALA A 173 22.37 -17.09 11.02
C ALA A 173 23.33 -18.26 11.31
N ARG A 174 22.91 -19.51 11.05
CA ARG A 174 23.72 -20.73 11.20
C ARG A 174 24.96 -20.78 10.30
N ARG A 175 24.96 -20.08 9.17
CA ARG A 175 26.14 -19.97 8.30
C ARG A 175 27.23 -19.07 8.91
N ARG A 176 26.87 -18.19 9.85
CA ARG A 176 27.73 -17.13 10.39
C ARG A 176 28.04 -17.29 11.88
N ALA A 177 27.29 -18.14 12.58
CA ALA A 177 27.38 -18.33 14.02
C ALA A 177 27.11 -19.78 14.42
N ASP A 178 27.55 -20.15 15.61
CA ASP A 178 27.25 -21.44 16.22
C ASP A 178 25.76 -21.56 16.59
N GLU A 179 25.31 -22.80 16.77
CA GLU A 179 23.91 -23.12 16.95
C GLU A 179 23.22 -22.38 18.12
N PRO A 180 23.83 -22.23 19.32
CA PRO A 180 23.23 -21.43 20.40
C PRO A 180 23.02 -19.96 20.02
N ARG A 181 24.00 -19.34 19.36
CA ARG A 181 23.93 -17.93 18.96
C ARG A 181 22.94 -17.72 17.82
N ALA A 182 22.88 -18.64 16.85
CA ALA A 182 21.89 -18.61 15.79
C ALA A 182 20.46 -18.70 16.35
N ARG A 183 20.20 -19.62 17.28
CA ARG A 183 18.89 -19.72 17.95
C ARG A 183 18.51 -18.47 18.74
N ALA A 184 19.47 -17.89 19.47
CA ALA A 184 19.24 -16.64 20.18
C ALA A 184 18.95 -15.47 19.22
N ALA A 185 19.59 -15.42 18.06
CA ALA A 185 19.30 -14.42 17.04
C ALA A 185 17.88 -14.57 16.50
N SER A 186 17.48 -15.79 16.13
CA SER A 186 16.12 -16.06 15.61
C SER A 186 15.01 -15.71 16.62
N SER A 187 15.25 -15.84 17.93
CA SER A 187 14.24 -15.47 18.94
C SER A 187 14.00 -13.96 19.07
N ARG A 188 14.80 -13.12 18.41
CA ARG A 188 14.64 -11.65 18.34
C ARG A 188 13.86 -11.20 17.10
N LEU A 189 13.45 -12.13 16.25
CA LEU A 189 12.56 -11.88 15.12
C LEU A 189 11.11 -12.13 15.57
N SER A 190 10.24 -11.14 15.38
CA SER A 190 8.83 -11.26 15.75
C SER A 190 7.89 -10.71 14.67
N PHE A 191 6.65 -11.16 14.71
CA PHE A 191 5.57 -10.76 13.81
C PHE A 191 4.40 -10.29 14.67
N GLN A 192 3.98 -9.03 14.52
CA GLN A 192 2.78 -8.55 15.20
C GLN A 192 1.61 -8.58 14.21
N PRO A 193 0.39 -8.92 14.66
CA PRO A 193 -0.73 -9.12 13.75
C PRO A 193 -1.32 -7.81 13.21
N TRP A 194 -0.98 -6.65 13.78
CA TRP A 194 -1.52 -5.35 13.36
C TRP A 194 -0.57 -4.18 13.66
N PHE A 195 -0.17 -3.99 14.92
CA PHE A 195 0.55 -2.79 15.36
C PHE A 195 1.73 -3.13 16.27
N TYR A 196 2.65 -2.18 16.41
CA TYR A 196 3.65 -2.13 17.46
C TYR A 196 3.38 -0.94 18.38
N HIS A 197 3.35 -1.17 19.69
CA HIS A 197 3.03 -0.14 20.67
C HIS A 197 4.02 -0.18 21.84
N GLU A 198 4.66 0.96 22.10
CA GLU A 198 5.42 1.22 23.32
C GLU A 198 4.66 2.26 24.15
N PRO A 199 4.03 1.87 25.28
CA PRO A 199 3.26 2.77 26.12
C PRO A 199 4.03 4.04 26.48
N GLY A 200 3.38 5.19 26.33
CA GLY A 200 3.97 6.50 26.61
C GLY A 200 5.01 6.99 25.59
N ARG A 201 5.37 6.18 24.58
CA ARG A 201 6.43 6.49 23.61
C ARG A 201 5.96 6.49 22.15
N ALA A 202 5.42 5.38 21.63
CA ALA A 202 5.11 5.28 20.22
C ALA A 202 3.98 4.30 19.88
N TRP A 203 3.18 4.66 18.89
CA TRP A 203 2.26 3.77 18.16
C TRP A 203 2.68 3.66 16.70
N VAL A 204 2.89 2.45 16.22
CA VAL A 204 3.28 2.16 14.83
C VAL A 204 2.31 1.14 14.24
N GLU A 205 1.70 1.49 13.11
CA GLU A 205 0.91 0.57 12.29
C GLU A 205 1.01 0.99 10.82
N HIS A 206 0.66 0.13 9.88
CA HIS A 206 0.83 0.45 8.47
C HIS A 206 -0.08 1.62 7.99
N GLY A 207 -1.31 1.72 8.51
CA GLY A 207 -2.21 2.85 8.24
C GLY A 207 -3.22 2.65 7.10
N CYS A 208 -3.16 1.54 6.35
CA CYS A 208 -4.12 1.20 5.28
C CYS A 208 -5.59 1.17 5.75
N GLN A 209 -5.83 0.91 7.03
CA GLN A 209 -7.17 0.91 7.64
C GLN A 209 -7.89 2.25 7.55
N TYR A 210 -7.17 3.36 7.39
CA TYR A 210 -7.73 4.70 7.29
C TYR A 210 -7.90 5.18 5.84
N ASP A 211 -7.57 4.33 4.88
CA ASP A 211 -7.82 4.53 3.46
C ASP A 211 -9.06 3.71 3.02
N PRO A 212 -10.16 4.37 2.58
CA PRO A 212 -11.37 3.68 2.15
C PRO A 212 -11.19 2.64 1.04
N GLU A 213 -10.14 2.76 0.22
CA GLU A 213 -9.88 1.86 -0.91
C GLU A 213 -9.10 0.60 -0.48
N ASN A 214 -8.39 0.68 0.66
CA ASN A 214 -7.42 -0.32 1.12
C ASN A 214 -7.72 -0.87 2.54
N ALA A 215 -8.73 -0.33 3.23
CA ALA A 215 -9.15 -0.81 4.54
C ALA A 215 -9.89 -2.16 4.48
N PHE A 216 -9.53 -3.05 5.40
CA PHE A 216 -10.16 -4.36 5.57
C PHE A 216 -11.30 -4.28 6.59
N ARG A 217 -12.42 -4.98 6.36
CA ARG A 217 -13.48 -5.07 7.38
C ARG A 217 -13.04 -5.97 8.53
N TYR A 218 -12.35 -7.06 8.20
CA TYR A 218 -11.88 -8.07 9.15
C TYR A 218 -10.35 -8.16 9.06
N LEU A 219 -9.65 -7.16 9.60
CA LEU A 219 -8.19 -7.05 9.46
C LEU A 219 -7.44 -8.26 10.03
N LEU A 220 -7.86 -8.74 11.20
CA LEU A 220 -7.19 -9.84 11.89
C LEU A 220 -7.65 -11.19 11.33
N ARG A 221 -6.69 -12.00 10.89
CA ARG A 221 -6.89 -13.30 10.21
C ARG A 221 -6.57 -14.51 11.08
N GLY A 222 -6.23 -14.30 12.36
CA GLY A 222 -5.59 -15.25 13.29
C GLY A 222 -5.85 -16.74 13.01
N GLU A 223 -7.06 -17.22 13.29
CA GLU A 223 -7.38 -18.65 13.21
C GLU A 223 -7.73 -19.18 11.81
N LEU A 224 -7.50 -18.37 10.77
CA LEU A 224 -7.85 -18.79 9.42
C LEU A 224 -6.81 -19.74 8.80
N ASP A 225 -5.67 -19.97 9.45
CA ASP A 225 -4.56 -20.80 8.92
C ASP A 225 -4.99 -22.22 8.53
N ASP A 226 -5.94 -22.80 9.27
CA ASP A 226 -6.46 -24.16 9.05
C ASP A 226 -7.84 -24.20 8.37
N CYS A 227 -8.36 -23.05 7.92
CA CYS A 227 -9.65 -23.00 7.23
C CYS A 227 -9.58 -23.56 5.80
N ASP A 228 -10.69 -24.13 5.32
CA ASP A 228 -10.74 -24.72 4.00
C ASP A 228 -10.55 -23.69 2.85
N ALA A 229 -9.91 -24.15 1.76
CA ALA A 229 -9.69 -23.35 0.54
C ALA A 229 -10.93 -22.64 -0.07
N PRO A 230 -12.19 -23.15 -0.01
CA PRO A 230 -13.37 -22.40 -0.43
C PRO A 230 -13.57 -21.06 0.28
N MET A 231 -13.18 -20.93 1.56
CA MET A 231 -13.31 -19.70 2.33
C MET A 231 -12.48 -18.58 1.69
N PHE A 232 -11.21 -18.86 1.41
CA PHE A 232 -10.31 -17.93 0.72
C PHE A 232 -10.73 -17.62 -0.72
N ARG A 233 -11.29 -18.60 -1.45
CA ARG A 233 -11.80 -18.41 -2.82
C ARG A 233 -12.96 -17.44 -2.91
N ALA A 234 -13.62 -17.16 -1.79
CA ALA A 234 -14.70 -16.19 -1.74
C ALA A 234 -14.18 -14.74 -1.92
N GLU A 235 -12.95 -14.43 -1.45
CA GLU A 235 -12.30 -13.11 -1.49
C GLU A 235 -13.21 -11.95 -1.00
N GLN A 236 -14.05 -12.22 -0.01
CA GLN A 236 -15.13 -11.30 0.36
C GLN A 236 -14.64 -10.01 1.02
N ASP A 237 -13.55 -10.08 1.76
CA ASP A 237 -12.98 -8.95 2.50
C ASP A 237 -11.77 -8.31 1.81
N MET A 238 -11.52 -8.63 0.53
CA MET A 238 -10.42 -8.03 -0.23
C MET A 238 -10.76 -6.56 -0.54
N PRO A 239 -9.98 -5.56 -0.11
CA PRO A 239 -10.25 -4.16 -0.44
C PRO A 239 -10.29 -3.91 -1.96
N LEU A 240 -10.87 -2.78 -2.37
CA LEU A 240 -10.96 -2.46 -3.80
C LEU A 240 -9.58 -2.26 -4.40
N GLY A 241 -8.67 -1.55 -3.71
CA GLY A 241 -7.29 -1.36 -4.16
C GLY A 241 -6.59 -2.68 -4.44
N ASN A 242 -6.60 -3.61 -3.47
CA ASN A 242 -6.05 -4.96 -3.62
C ASN A 242 -6.68 -5.74 -4.80
N PHE A 243 -8.00 -5.62 -4.98
CA PHE A 243 -8.69 -6.28 -6.09
C PHE A 243 -8.26 -5.75 -7.44
N PHE A 244 -8.15 -4.42 -7.58
CA PHE A 244 -7.64 -3.81 -8.81
C PHE A 244 -6.17 -4.16 -9.03
N GLN A 245 -5.34 -4.16 -7.99
CA GLN A 245 -3.95 -4.61 -8.08
C GLN A 245 -3.86 -6.01 -8.69
N ARG A 246 -4.56 -6.97 -8.08
CA ARG A 246 -4.54 -8.38 -8.48
C ARG A 246 -5.13 -8.65 -9.87
N TYR A 247 -6.29 -8.06 -10.18
CA TYR A 247 -7.06 -8.43 -11.38
C TYR A 247 -6.87 -7.49 -12.57
N LEU A 248 -6.29 -6.30 -12.35
CA LEU A 248 -6.07 -5.29 -13.38
C LEU A 248 -4.59 -4.89 -13.47
N TYR A 249 -3.95 -4.46 -12.37
CA TYR A 249 -2.61 -3.87 -12.46
C TYR A 249 -1.50 -4.87 -12.77
N ASN A 250 -1.57 -6.10 -12.25
CA ASN A 250 -0.61 -7.15 -12.60
C ASN A 250 -0.55 -7.46 -14.12
N ALA A 251 -1.59 -7.11 -14.89
CA ALA A 251 -1.60 -7.29 -16.34
C ALA A 251 -0.89 -6.18 -17.12
N PHE A 252 -0.62 -5.02 -16.49
CA PHE A 252 0.17 -3.93 -17.07
C PHE A 252 1.69 -4.07 -16.87
N GLY A 253 2.13 -5.08 -16.12
CA GLY A 253 3.56 -5.34 -15.85
C GLY A 253 4.21 -4.21 -15.05
N HIS A 254 5.47 -3.89 -15.37
CA HIS A 254 6.31 -2.89 -14.68
C HIS A 254 5.75 -1.45 -14.72
N ILE A 255 4.77 -1.15 -15.59
CA ILE A 255 4.32 0.23 -15.85
C ILE A 255 3.50 0.81 -14.67
N THR A 256 3.05 -0.02 -13.73
CA THR A 256 2.08 0.37 -12.70
C THR A 256 2.60 0.18 -11.27
N PHE A 257 3.73 0.78 -10.91
CA PHE A 257 3.94 1.25 -9.52
C PHE A 257 3.35 2.66 -9.33
N ILE A 258 2.22 2.92 -9.97
CA ILE A 258 1.45 4.14 -9.78
C ILE A 258 0.58 3.85 -8.57
N VAL A 259 0.89 4.50 -7.45
CA VAL A 259 0.11 4.49 -6.20
C VAL A 259 -1.37 4.27 -6.53
N PRO A 260 -2.01 3.21 -6.01
CA PRO A 260 -3.36 2.82 -6.40
C PRO A 260 -4.40 3.74 -5.76
N SER A 261 -4.26 5.05 -5.94
CA SER A 261 -5.34 6.00 -5.69
C SER A 261 -6.20 6.11 -6.95
N THR A 262 -7.52 6.11 -6.79
CA THR A 262 -8.47 6.38 -7.88
C THR A 262 -8.12 7.63 -8.71
N ARG A 263 -7.42 8.61 -8.13
CA ARG A 263 -7.03 9.87 -8.77
C ARG A 263 -5.75 9.75 -9.62
N ALA A 264 -4.73 9.03 -9.16
CA ALA A 264 -3.54 8.74 -9.97
C ALA A 264 -3.91 7.89 -11.19
N ASN A 265 -4.85 6.95 -11.01
CA ASN A 265 -5.43 6.16 -12.10
C ASN A 265 -6.20 7.02 -13.10
N LEU A 266 -6.95 8.04 -12.64
CA LEU A 266 -7.64 8.98 -13.52
C LEU A 266 -6.65 9.86 -14.31
N ARG A 267 -5.55 10.31 -13.69
CA ARG A 267 -4.47 11.04 -14.37
C ARG A 267 -3.78 10.19 -15.44
N TYR A 268 -3.46 8.94 -15.11
CA TYR A 268 -2.85 8.02 -16.06
C TYR A 268 -3.81 7.64 -17.20
N PHE A 269 -5.08 7.37 -16.88
CA PHE A 269 -6.14 7.16 -17.86
C PHE A 269 -6.24 8.34 -18.82
N LYS A 270 -6.24 9.56 -18.29
CA LYS A 270 -6.23 10.80 -19.08
C LYS A 270 -4.97 10.93 -19.95
N TRP A 271 -3.79 10.62 -19.42
CA TRP A 271 -2.56 10.56 -20.22
C TRP A 271 -2.65 9.53 -21.34
N LEU A 272 -3.20 8.34 -21.07
CA LEU A 272 -3.43 7.30 -22.06
C LEU A 272 -4.41 7.75 -23.15
N VAL A 273 -5.51 8.41 -22.79
CA VAL A 273 -6.49 8.97 -23.75
C VAL A 273 -5.80 9.96 -24.69
N LEU A 274 -4.94 10.83 -24.14
CA LEU A 274 -4.30 11.90 -24.91
C LEU A 274 -3.09 11.44 -25.73
N ASN A 275 -2.29 10.49 -25.23
CA ASN A 275 -0.99 10.15 -25.82
C ASN A 275 -0.97 8.76 -26.49
N LYS A 276 -1.81 7.82 -26.03
CA LYS A 276 -1.77 6.42 -26.44
C LYS A 276 -3.18 5.77 -26.54
N PRO A 277 -4.15 6.35 -27.27
CA PRO A 277 -5.54 5.87 -27.27
C PRO A 277 -5.71 4.42 -27.79
N HIS A 278 -4.83 3.96 -28.69
CA HIS A 278 -4.82 2.57 -29.15
C HIS A 278 -4.49 1.57 -28.02
N LEU A 279 -3.72 1.98 -27.00
CA LEU A 279 -3.47 1.14 -25.82
C LEU A 279 -4.75 0.97 -25.00
N LEU A 280 -5.61 1.99 -24.89
CA LEU A 280 -6.90 1.85 -24.19
C LEU A 280 -7.82 0.85 -24.87
N LEU A 281 -7.88 0.85 -26.20
CA LEU A 281 -8.70 -0.11 -26.94
C LEU A 281 -8.17 -1.55 -26.77
N ARG A 282 -6.84 -1.72 -26.83
CA ARG A 282 -6.17 -3.00 -26.58
C ARG A 282 -6.42 -3.48 -25.15
N VAL A 283 -6.32 -2.58 -24.18
CA VAL A 283 -6.58 -2.83 -22.76
C VAL A 283 -8.04 -3.20 -22.54
N PHE A 284 -8.98 -2.46 -23.11
CA PHE A 284 -10.41 -2.77 -22.97
C PHE A 284 -10.74 -4.14 -23.59
N ALA A 285 -10.19 -4.46 -24.77
CA ALA A 285 -10.36 -5.77 -25.40
C ALA A 285 -9.70 -6.90 -24.59
N SER A 286 -8.47 -6.70 -24.12
CA SER A 286 -7.72 -7.71 -23.36
C SER A 286 -8.26 -7.91 -21.94
N HIS A 287 -8.88 -6.87 -21.35
CA HIS A 287 -9.41 -6.87 -19.98
C HIS A 287 -10.94 -6.89 -19.91
N SER A 288 -11.66 -7.15 -21.02
CA SER A 288 -13.10 -7.45 -21.01
C SER A 288 -13.49 -8.51 -19.95
N ARG A 289 -12.55 -9.40 -19.60
CA ARG A 289 -12.70 -10.45 -18.59
C ARG A 289 -12.53 -9.97 -17.15
N PHE A 290 -11.92 -8.81 -16.90
CA PHE A 290 -11.92 -8.15 -15.58
C PHE A 290 -13.36 -7.84 -15.15
N TRP A 291 -14.18 -7.35 -16.08
CA TRP A 291 -15.60 -7.05 -15.81
C TRP A 291 -16.40 -8.29 -15.39
N LEU A 292 -16.06 -9.48 -15.91
CA LEU A 292 -16.66 -10.74 -15.43
C LEU A 292 -16.31 -11.03 -13.96
N GLN A 293 -15.10 -10.68 -13.51
CA GLN A 293 -14.72 -10.84 -12.10
C GLN A 293 -15.43 -9.83 -11.20
N VAL A 294 -15.61 -8.60 -11.66
CA VAL A 294 -16.42 -7.59 -10.95
C VAL A 294 -17.86 -8.10 -10.79
N LEU A 295 -18.49 -8.57 -11.87
CA LEU A 295 -19.85 -9.12 -11.83
C LEU A 295 -19.96 -10.34 -10.91
N ARG A 296 -18.98 -11.26 -10.96
CA ARG A 296 -18.94 -12.43 -10.06
C ARG A 296 -18.77 -12.03 -8.60
N ARG A 297 -17.93 -11.04 -8.32
CA ARG A 297 -17.73 -10.52 -6.97
C ARG A 297 -19.03 -9.92 -6.41
N LEU A 298 -19.79 -9.22 -7.25
CA LEU A 298 -21.12 -8.68 -6.89
C LEU A 298 -22.19 -9.76 -6.71
N ALA A 299 -22.07 -10.88 -7.41
CA ALA A 299 -23.07 -11.95 -7.41
C ALA A 299 -22.92 -12.97 -6.27
N LYS A 300 -21.92 -12.86 -5.38
CA LYS A 300 -21.66 -13.85 -4.30
C LYS A 300 -22.38 -13.49 -2.98
N PRO A 301 -23.49 -14.13 -2.62
CA PRO A 301 -23.98 -14.15 -1.25
C PRO A 301 -23.11 -15.11 -0.42
N GLY A 302 -22.10 -14.60 0.27
CA GLY A 302 -21.37 -15.39 1.28
C GLY A 302 -21.70 -14.84 2.65
N HIS A 303 -22.86 -15.24 3.19
CA HIS A 303 -23.19 -14.92 4.58
C HIS A 303 -22.28 -15.70 5.54
N GLU A 304 -22.09 -17.00 5.28
CA GLU A 304 -21.31 -17.87 6.16
C GLU A 304 -19.83 -17.50 6.21
N VAL A 305 -19.22 -17.22 5.06
CA VAL A 305 -17.81 -16.77 5.03
C VAL A 305 -17.63 -15.43 5.75
N ARG A 306 -18.54 -14.45 5.58
CA ARG A 306 -18.51 -13.20 6.36
C ARG A 306 -18.64 -13.45 7.86
N LYS A 307 -19.51 -14.38 8.26
CA LYS A 307 -19.70 -14.74 9.67
C LYS A 307 -18.41 -15.33 10.25
N GLN A 308 -17.79 -16.28 9.57
CA GLN A 308 -16.53 -16.89 10.01
C GLN A 308 -15.38 -15.85 10.10
N MET A 309 -15.24 -14.98 9.08
CA MET A 309 -14.21 -13.93 9.09
C MET A 309 -14.44 -12.92 10.22
N ARG A 310 -15.70 -12.59 10.51
CA ARG A 310 -16.09 -11.74 11.63
C ARG A 310 -15.73 -12.39 12.96
N GLU A 311 -16.14 -13.63 13.20
CA GLU A 311 -15.88 -14.35 14.45
C GLU A 311 -14.38 -14.57 14.68
N SER A 312 -13.60 -14.81 13.61
CA SER A 312 -12.13 -14.88 13.69
C SER A 312 -11.53 -13.53 14.06
N HIS A 313 -11.98 -12.44 13.41
CA HIS A 313 -11.48 -11.09 13.70
C HIS A 313 -11.82 -10.63 15.12
N GLU A 314 -13.07 -10.82 15.57
CA GLU A 314 -13.53 -10.42 16.91
C GLU A 314 -12.73 -11.15 18.00
N ARG A 315 -12.52 -12.47 17.85
CA ARG A 315 -11.72 -13.25 18.82
C ARG A 315 -10.25 -12.83 18.84
N ALA A 316 -9.63 -12.66 17.67
CA ALA A 316 -8.25 -12.17 17.58
C ALA A 316 -8.11 -10.74 18.13
N LEU A 317 -9.11 -9.89 17.94
CA LEU A 317 -9.12 -8.53 18.49
C LEU A 317 -9.22 -8.54 20.02
N ASP A 318 -10.08 -9.38 20.59
CA ASP A 318 -10.24 -9.54 22.03
C ASP A 318 -8.97 -10.12 22.70
N GLU A 319 -8.29 -11.06 22.03
CA GLU A 319 -6.99 -11.57 22.47
C GLU A 319 -5.93 -10.47 22.43
N LEU A 320 -5.81 -9.75 21.30
CA LEU A 320 -4.84 -8.67 21.13
C LEU A 320 -5.09 -7.51 22.12
N ALA A 321 -6.35 -7.17 22.39
CA ALA A 321 -6.73 -6.14 23.35
C ALA A 321 -6.32 -6.52 24.79
N ARG A 322 -6.41 -7.80 25.14
CA ARG A 322 -5.95 -8.33 26.45
C ARG A 322 -4.43 -8.39 26.51
N ALA A 323 -3.77 -8.96 25.49
CA ALA A 323 -2.32 -9.16 25.47
C ALA A 323 -1.55 -7.84 25.44
N SER A 324 -2.07 -6.82 24.75
CA SER A 324 -1.44 -5.49 24.69
C SER A 324 -1.75 -4.58 25.89
N GLY A 325 -2.70 -4.97 26.76
CA GLY A 325 -3.19 -4.14 27.87
C GLY A 325 -4.02 -2.93 27.44
N LEU A 326 -4.38 -2.81 26.16
CA LEU A 326 -5.12 -1.66 25.62
C LEU A 326 -6.64 -1.73 25.85
N GLY A 327 -7.20 -2.94 25.98
CA GLY A 327 -8.62 -3.16 26.25
C GLY A 327 -9.54 -2.37 25.30
N ALA A 328 -10.46 -1.57 25.88
CA ALA A 328 -11.43 -0.79 25.12
C ALA A 328 -10.82 0.29 24.20
N ALA A 329 -9.59 0.73 24.47
CA ALA A 329 -8.90 1.66 23.59
C ALA A 329 -8.64 1.02 22.22
N LEU A 330 -8.18 -0.24 22.19
CA LEU A 330 -7.93 -0.94 20.94
C LEU A 330 -9.22 -1.17 20.14
N LEU A 331 -10.32 -1.53 20.82
CA LEU A 331 -11.63 -1.64 20.18
C LEU A 331 -12.07 -0.32 19.55
N THR A 332 -11.79 0.81 20.22
CA THR A 332 -12.10 2.14 19.69
C THR A 332 -11.25 2.45 18.45
N ILE A 333 -9.96 2.12 18.46
CA ILE A 333 -9.06 2.27 17.30
C ILE A 333 -9.57 1.43 16.12
N ASP A 334 -10.02 0.20 16.38
CA ASP A 334 -10.60 -0.68 15.37
C ASP A 334 -11.81 -0.04 14.65
N THR A 335 -12.64 0.72 15.38
CA THR A 335 -13.78 1.44 14.77
C THR A 335 -13.39 2.64 13.91
N LEU A 336 -12.13 3.11 13.95
CA LEU A 336 -11.66 4.23 13.13
C LEU A 336 -11.46 3.86 11.66
N LYS A 337 -11.52 2.56 11.32
CA LYS A 337 -11.38 2.05 9.96
C LYS A 337 -12.31 2.77 8.98
N ALA A 338 -11.77 3.13 7.81
CA ALA A 338 -12.49 3.84 6.75
C ALA A 338 -13.30 2.91 5.83
N VAL A 339 -13.64 1.70 6.30
CA VAL A 339 -14.36 0.67 5.55
C VAL A 339 -15.69 1.26 5.07
N ARG A 340 -15.83 1.47 3.75
CA ARG A 340 -17.12 1.88 3.19
C ARG A 340 -18.14 0.78 3.47
N THR A 341 -19.31 1.18 3.94
CA THR A 341 -20.48 0.31 4.14
C THR A 341 -20.89 -0.31 2.80
N ASP A 342 -20.39 -1.52 2.54
CA ASP A 342 -20.66 -2.39 1.38
C ASP A 342 -20.26 -1.89 -0.02
N LEU A 343 -19.57 -2.77 -0.74
CA LEU A 343 -19.23 -2.67 -2.16
C LEU A 343 -20.45 -2.29 -3.03
N HIS A 344 -21.66 -2.72 -2.64
CA HIS A 344 -22.91 -2.31 -3.27
C HIS A 344 -23.17 -0.81 -3.17
N GLN A 345 -22.92 -0.16 -2.02
CA GLN A 345 -23.08 1.30 -1.90
C GLN A 345 -21.97 2.05 -2.63
N ALA A 346 -20.73 1.54 -2.61
CA ALA A 346 -19.62 2.15 -3.35
C ALA A 346 -19.87 2.11 -4.86
N ILE A 347 -20.19 0.95 -5.44
CA ILE A 347 -20.50 0.80 -6.87
C ILE A 347 -21.81 1.51 -7.23
N ARG A 348 -22.82 1.51 -6.37
CA ARG A 348 -24.03 2.33 -6.59
C ARG A 348 -23.69 3.81 -6.57
N SER A 349 -22.80 4.29 -5.70
CA SER A 349 -22.37 5.69 -5.67
C SER A 349 -21.55 6.07 -6.90
N LEU A 350 -20.64 5.20 -7.35
CA LEU A 350 -19.86 5.33 -8.59
C LEU A 350 -20.76 5.27 -9.82
N GLY A 351 -21.72 4.35 -9.84
CA GLY A 351 -22.73 4.22 -10.89
C GLY A 351 -23.66 5.42 -10.94
N TRP A 352 -24.08 5.96 -9.79
CA TRP A 352 -24.83 7.21 -9.73
C TRP A 352 -24.00 8.42 -10.13
N GLN A 353 -22.71 8.47 -9.80
CA GLN A 353 -21.81 9.52 -10.25
C GLN A 353 -21.58 9.44 -11.76
N ALA A 354 -21.30 8.24 -12.29
CA ALA A 354 -21.15 7.99 -13.71
C ALA A 354 -22.44 8.29 -14.48
N LEU A 355 -23.60 7.89 -13.94
CA LEU A 355 -24.92 8.23 -14.48
C LEU A 355 -25.17 9.74 -14.44
N ARG A 356 -24.85 10.43 -13.33
CA ARG A 356 -24.96 11.90 -13.25
C ARG A 356 -24.08 12.59 -14.28
N VAL A 357 -22.83 12.14 -14.44
CA VAL A 357 -21.90 12.65 -15.44
C VAL A 357 -22.41 12.37 -16.86
N LEU A 358 -22.90 11.16 -17.12
CA LEU A 358 -23.47 10.77 -18.42
C LEU A 358 -24.72 11.59 -18.74
N VAL A 359 -25.63 11.76 -17.78
CA VAL A 359 -26.84 12.58 -17.91
C VAL A 359 -26.47 14.04 -18.14
N ALA A 360 -25.55 14.60 -17.36
CA ALA A 360 -25.08 15.96 -17.55
C ALA A 360 -24.42 16.15 -18.92
N ALA A 361 -23.55 15.23 -19.34
CA ALA A 361 -22.92 15.25 -20.66
C ALA A 361 -23.96 15.15 -21.79
N THR A 362 -24.96 14.29 -21.63
CA THR A 362 -26.07 14.14 -22.59
C THR A 362 -26.91 15.41 -22.66
N LEU A 363 -27.26 16.03 -21.53
CA LEU A 363 -28.01 17.29 -21.49
C LEU A 363 -27.22 18.43 -22.14
N ILE A 364 -25.90 18.52 -21.89
CA ILE A 364 -25.02 19.51 -22.53
C ILE A 364 -24.97 19.27 -24.04
N ALA A 365 -24.82 18.02 -24.49
CA ALA A 365 -24.81 17.68 -25.91
C ALA A 365 -26.15 18.01 -26.59
N LEU A 366 -27.28 17.71 -25.95
CA LEU A 366 -28.61 18.05 -26.46
C LEU A 366 -28.83 19.56 -26.52
N PHE A 367 -28.39 20.31 -25.51
CA PHE A 367 -28.46 21.77 -25.51
C PHE A 367 -27.58 22.38 -26.61
N ALA A 368 -26.35 21.91 -26.76
CA ALA A 368 -25.45 22.32 -27.84
C ALA A 368 -26.06 22.01 -29.22
N PHE A 369 -26.62 20.81 -29.40
CA PHE A 369 -27.32 20.43 -30.62
C PHE A 369 -28.53 21.33 -30.89
N GLY A 370 -29.33 21.67 -29.87
CA GLY A 370 -30.47 22.58 -29.99
C GLY A 370 -30.05 23.99 -30.41
N LEU A 371 -28.96 24.52 -29.83
CA LEU A 371 -28.40 25.82 -30.22
C LEU A 371 -27.87 25.80 -31.65
N TRP A 372 -27.14 24.74 -32.03
CA TRP A 372 -26.66 24.56 -33.40
C TRP A 372 -27.83 24.48 -34.38
N PHE A 373 -28.87 23.71 -34.06
CA PHE A 373 -30.07 23.55 -34.89
C PHE A 373 -30.84 24.87 -35.04
N ALA A 374 -30.96 25.66 -33.96
CA ALA A 374 -31.56 26.99 -34.01
C ALA A 374 -30.75 27.95 -34.89
N GLY A 375 -29.41 27.93 -34.76
CA GLY A 375 -28.51 28.67 -35.64
C GLY A 375 -28.64 28.26 -37.10
N PHE A 376 -28.68 26.94 -37.36
CA PHE A 376 -28.86 26.38 -38.69
C PHE A 376 -30.17 26.86 -39.33
N HIS A 377 -31.27 26.76 -38.59
CA HIS A 377 -32.59 27.20 -39.06
C HIS A 377 -32.63 28.72 -39.27
N GLY A 378 -32.01 29.50 -38.37
CA GLY A 378 -31.87 30.95 -38.51
C GLY A 378 -31.14 31.34 -39.79
N ILE A 379 -29.99 30.73 -40.07
CA ILE A 379 -29.21 30.96 -41.30
C ILE A 379 -30.02 30.59 -42.55
N HIS A 380 -30.76 29.48 -42.49
CA HIS A 380 -31.60 29.04 -43.60
C HIS A 380 -32.67 30.09 -43.98
N GLN A 381 -33.28 30.76 -43.00
CA GLN A 381 -34.31 31.78 -43.24
C GLN A 381 -33.79 33.14 -43.75
N LEU A 382 -32.48 33.40 -43.66
CA LEU A 382 -31.91 34.64 -44.16
C LEU A 382 -32.09 34.77 -45.68
N ARG A 383 -32.37 36.00 -46.16
CA ARG A 383 -32.33 36.31 -47.59
C ARG A 383 -30.86 36.51 -48.00
N GLY A 384 -30.34 35.67 -48.89
CA GLY A 384 -28.95 35.73 -49.32
C GLY A 384 -28.61 34.63 -50.32
N GLY A 385 -27.53 34.84 -51.08
CA GLY A 385 -27.02 33.87 -52.05
C GLY A 385 -26.41 32.63 -51.39
N PHE A 386 -26.24 31.57 -52.17
CA PHE A 386 -25.71 30.27 -51.71
C PHE A 386 -24.38 30.41 -50.94
N VAL A 387 -23.43 31.15 -51.50
CA VAL A 387 -22.09 31.33 -50.91
C VAL A 387 -22.16 31.98 -49.54
N PHE A 388 -22.98 33.02 -49.36
CA PHE A 388 -23.15 33.70 -48.07
C PHE A 388 -23.70 32.77 -46.99
N LYS A 389 -24.72 31.96 -47.33
CA LYS A 389 -25.28 30.97 -46.39
C LYS A 389 -24.28 29.88 -46.06
N ALA A 390 -23.55 29.37 -47.05
CA ALA A 390 -22.51 28.36 -46.84
C ALA A 390 -21.40 28.86 -45.91
N SER A 391 -20.94 30.11 -46.07
CA SER A 391 -19.94 30.71 -45.18
C SER A 391 -20.45 30.85 -43.73
N LEU A 392 -21.71 31.20 -43.53
CA LEU A 392 -22.31 31.26 -42.19
C LEU A 392 -22.45 29.87 -41.54
N PHE A 393 -22.80 28.83 -42.30
CA PHE A 393 -22.83 27.46 -41.79
C PHE A 393 -21.43 27.00 -41.38
N LEU A 394 -20.42 27.22 -42.22
CA LEU A 394 -19.03 26.87 -41.88
C LEU A 394 -18.54 27.60 -40.64
N LEU A 395 -18.92 28.88 -40.45
CA LEU A 395 -18.58 29.64 -39.25
C LEU A 395 -19.28 29.08 -38.00
N LEU A 396 -20.56 28.70 -38.11
CA LEU A 396 -21.32 28.07 -37.04
C LEU A 396 -20.67 26.74 -36.64
N ASP A 397 -20.37 25.88 -37.60
CA ASP A 397 -19.72 24.58 -37.38
C ASP A 397 -18.34 24.75 -36.74
N PHE A 398 -17.56 25.73 -37.20
CA PHE A 398 -16.26 26.06 -36.64
C PHE A 398 -16.36 26.54 -35.18
N LEU A 399 -17.34 27.38 -34.85
CA LEU A 399 -17.57 27.85 -33.48
C LEU A 399 -17.95 26.69 -32.54
N PHE A 400 -18.82 25.79 -32.98
CA PHE A 400 -19.20 24.61 -32.20
C PHE A 400 -18.04 23.62 -32.04
N LEU A 401 -17.22 23.44 -33.07
CA LEU A 401 -15.99 22.65 -32.97
C LEU A 401 -15.03 23.27 -31.94
N LEU A 402 -14.83 24.58 -31.96
CA LEU A 402 -13.96 25.29 -31.02
C LEU A 402 -14.49 25.20 -29.58
N MET A 403 -15.81 25.33 -29.37
CA MET A 403 -16.44 25.13 -28.07
C MET A 403 -16.29 23.67 -27.57
N ALA A 404 -16.44 22.68 -28.46
CA ALA A 404 -16.24 21.28 -28.11
C ALA A 404 -14.78 21.01 -27.72
N MET A 405 -13.82 21.53 -28.49
CA MET A 405 -12.39 21.44 -28.19
C MET A 405 -12.05 22.13 -26.86
N ALA A 406 -12.59 23.33 -26.61
CA ALA A 406 -12.39 24.05 -25.35
C ALA A 406 -13.02 23.31 -24.15
N GLY A 407 -14.19 22.69 -24.33
CA GLY A 407 -14.83 21.87 -23.30
C GLY A 407 -14.03 20.62 -22.95
N ILE A 408 -13.50 19.92 -23.96
CA ILE A 408 -12.59 18.77 -23.77
C ILE A 408 -11.30 19.25 -23.09
N ALA A 409 -10.71 20.36 -23.56
CA ALA A 409 -9.51 20.94 -22.98
C ALA A 409 -9.72 21.36 -21.53
N PHE A 410 -10.86 21.96 -21.16
CA PHE A 410 -11.17 22.33 -19.78
C PHE A 410 -11.39 21.09 -18.89
N ALA A 411 -12.13 20.09 -19.36
CA ALA A 411 -12.33 18.83 -18.63
C ALA A 411 -11.02 18.07 -18.42
N VAL A 412 -10.10 18.18 -19.38
CA VAL A 412 -8.73 17.70 -19.26
C VAL A 412 -7.96 18.59 -18.27
N VAL A 413 -7.87 19.90 -18.46
CA VAL A 413 -6.99 20.76 -17.64
C VAL A 413 -7.43 20.85 -16.19
N ARG A 414 -8.72 20.67 -15.88
CA ARG A 414 -9.21 20.58 -14.50
C ARG A 414 -8.66 19.32 -13.83
N SER A 415 -7.51 19.44 -13.19
CA SER A 415 -6.90 18.42 -12.35
C SER A 415 -7.85 18.04 -11.22
N ALA A 416 -7.98 16.73 -10.98
CA ALA A 416 -8.50 16.26 -9.71
C ALA A 416 -7.57 16.79 -8.62
N THR A 417 -8.11 17.54 -7.66
CA THR A 417 -7.36 18.01 -6.50
C THR A 417 -6.65 16.83 -5.85
N GLU A 418 -5.40 17.03 -5.42
CA GLU A 418 -4.58 15.98 -4.82
C GLU A 418 -5.28 15.37 -3.58
N PRO A 419 -5.03 14.07 -3.28
CA PRO A 419 -5.55 13.46 -2.07
C PRO A 419 -5.03 14.27 -0.88
N SER A 420 -5.94 14.80 -0.06
CA SER A 420 -5.51 15.34 1.21
C SER A 420 -5.19 14.16 2.13
N SER A 421 -3.98 14.06 2.67
CA SER A 421 -3.57 13.17 3.76
C SER A 421 -4.38 13.35 5.08
N ARG A 422 -5.44 14.17 5.04
CA ARG A 422 -6.31 14.54 6.15
C ARG A 422 -6.97 13.34 6.87
N PRO A 423 -7.43 12.26 6.21
CA PRO A 423 -8.02 11.13 6.93
C PRO A 423 -7.03 10.45 7.87
N LEU A 424 -5.83 10.12 7.38
CA LEU A 424 -4.77 9.49 8.17
C LEU A 424 -4.32 10.42 9.32
N ARG A 425 -4.06 11.71 9.04
CA ARG A 425 -3.71 12.71 10.06
C ARG A 425 -4.76 12.81 11.17
N ARG A 426 -6.05 12.75 10.82
CA ARG A 426 -7.16 12.80 11.78
C ARG A 426 -7.19 11.54 12.64
N CYS A 427 -6.98 10.36 12.06
CA CYS A 427 -6.91 9.11 12.81
C CYS A 427 -5.69 9.08 13.72
N ALA A 428 -4.51 9.48 13.24
CA ALA A 428 -3.30 9.62 14.04
C ALA A 428 -3.52 10.54 15.26
N SER A 429 -4.19 11.68 15.06
CA SER A 429 -4.55 12.58 16.17
C SER A 429 -5.46 11.92 17.21
N LYS A 430 -6.43 11.10 16.78
CA LYS A 430 -7.31 10.38 17.70
C LYS A 430 -6.56 9.29 18.47
N ILE A 431 -5.69 8.53 17.81
CA ILE A 431 -4.88 7.48 18.43
C ILE A 431 -3.92 8.08 19.45
N ALA A 432 -3.17 9.12 19.07
CA ALA A 432 -2.27 9.84 19.98
C ALA A 432 -3.01 10.32 21.24
N LYS A 433 -4.22 10.85 21.08
CA LYS A 433 -5.05 11.31 22.21
C LYS A 433 -5.57 10.15 23.07
N LEU A 434 -5.96 9.05 22.45
CA LEU A 434 -6.56 7.90 23.12
C LEU A 434 -5.53 7.10 23.91
N LEU A 435 -4.33 6.93 23.36
CA LEU A 435 -3.25 6.14 23.96
C LEU A 435 -2.22 6.99 24.73
N ASP A 436 -2.34 8.32 24.66
CA ASP A 436 -1.39 9.28 25.23
C ASP A 436 0.07 9.05 24.80
N VAL A 437 0.28 8.73 23.52
CA VAL A 437 1.60 8.56 22.92
C VAL A 437 2.08 9.83 22.21
N PRO A 438 3.36 10.21 22.36
CA PRO A 438 3.92 11.38 21.67
C PRO A 438 4.21 11.13 20.19
N ILE A 439 4.30 9.87 19.75
CA ILE A 439 4.65 9.50 18.37
C ILE A 439 3.60 8.53 17.81
N VAL A 440 3.09 8.85 16.63
CA VAL A 440 2.27 7.95 15.80
C VAL A 440 2.92 7.83 14.44
N CYS A 441 3.23 6.62 13.98
CA CYS A 441 3.87 6.37 12.69
C CYS A 441 3.01 5.47 11.81
N PHE A 442 2.75 5.91 10.58
CA PHE A 442 2.14 5.11 9.51
C PHE A 442 3.11 4.89 8.33
N GLY A 443 2.67 4.11 7.34
CA GLY A 443 3.22 3.96 5.99
C GLY A 443 2.11 4.14 4.96
N HIS A 444 1.97 3.21 4.02
CA HIS A 444 0.83 3.01 3.10
C HIS A 444 0.69 4.03 1.97
N THR A 445 0.85 5.32 2.24
CA THR A 445 0.64 6.36 1.21
C THR A 445 1.83 6.54 0.28
N HIS A 446 2.98 5.95 0.64
CA HIS A 446 4.27 6.13 -0.06
C HIS A 446 4.75 7.59 -0.09
N GLU A 447 4.18 8.45 0.77
CA GLU A 447 4.50 9.86 0.88
C GLU A 447 5.15 10.11 2.23
N GLU A 448 6.28 10.80 2.25
CA GLU A 448 6.92 11.20 3.49
C GLU A 448 6.12 12.33 4.15
N VAL A 449 5.66 12.11 5.38
CA VAL A 449 4.88 13.10 6.12
C VAL A 449 5.46 13.29 7.50
N LEU A 450 5.67 14.54 7.89
CA LEU A 450 5.90 14.95 9.26
C LEU A 450 4.85 15.97 9.65
N TRP A 451 4.08 15.68 10.69
CA TRP A 451 2.97 16.52 11.08
C TRP A 451 2.83 16.68 12.59
N ARG A 452 2.82 17.93 13.05
CA ARG A 452 2.54 18.22 14.46
C ARG A 452 1.04 18.10 14.75
N LEU A 453 0.69 17.19 15.64
CA LEU A 453 -0.68 17.00 16.11
C LEU A 453 -1.01 18.07 17.16
N LYS A 454 -2.25 18.57 17.14
CA LYS A 454 -2.70 19.62 18.06
C LYS A 454 -2.54 19.16 19.52
N ALA A 455 -1.92 20.00 20.34
CA ALA A 455 -1.61 19.68 21.73
C ALA A 455 -2.87 19.42 22.58
N ARG A 456 -2.73 18.52 23.55
CA ARG A 456 -3.73 18.28 24.60
C ARG A 456 -3.60 19.37 25.68
N ARG A 457 -4.71 19.78 26.31
CA ARG A 457 -4.65 20.53 27.58
C ARG A 457 -3.86 19.68 28.61
N GLY A 458 -2.72 20.18 29.07
CA GLY A 458 -1.92 19.56 30.14
C GLY A 458 -0.63 18.85 29.73
N ARG A 459 -0.25 18.79 28.44
CA ARG A 459 1.07 18.27 28.00
C ARG A 459 1.77 19.31 27.10
N PRO A 460 2.68 20.14 27.65
CA PRO A 460 3.49 21.04 26.83
C PRO A 460 4.40 20.19 25.92
N GLY A 461 4.19 20.25 24.61
CA GLY A 461 4.96 19.47 23.61
C GLY A 461 4.17 19.06 22.37
N GLY A 462 2.91 18.62 22.54
CA GLY A 462 2.11 18.05 21.44
C GLY A 462 2.61 16.65 21.02
N ALA A 463 1.84 15.95 20.19
CA ALA A 463 2.24 14.67 19.60
C ALA A 463 2.62 14.85 18.12
N TRP A 464 3.32 13.89 17.55
CA TRP A 464 3.79 13.93 16.16
C TRP A 464 3.26 12.74 15.39
N TYR A 465 2.83 13.02 14.16
CA TYR A 465 2.49 12.02 13.17
C TYR A 465 3.58 11.95 12.11
N PHE A 466 4.04 10.73 11.85
CA PHE A 466 5.03 10.40 10.83
C PHE A 466 4.43 9.46 9.79
N ASN A 467 4.79 9.67 8.53
CA ASN A 467 4.68 8.68 7.48
C ASN A 467 6.07 8.47 6.88
N THR A 468 6.55 7.22 6.89
CA THR A 468 7.92 6.92 6.46
C THR A 468 8.14 7.02 4.96
N GLY A 469 7.10 7.08 4.14
CA GLY A 469 7.24 7.00 2.69
C GLY A 469 7.54 5.57 2.23
N THR A 470 8.36 5.41 1.19
CA THR A 470 8.60 4.11 0.54
C THR A 470 10.02 3.97 0.01
N TRP A 471 10.52 2.73 -0.11
CA TRP A 471 11.88 2.42 -0.58
C TRP A 471 11.95 1.99 -2.04
N ILE A 472 10.94 2.35 -2.81
CA ILE A 472 10.84 2.04 -4.23
C ILE A 472 10.61 3.32 -5.02
N ALA A 473 10.93 3.27 -6.31
CA ALA A 473 10.81 4.44 -7.17
C ALA A 473 9.32 4.73 -7.46
N VAL A 474 8.77 5.78 -6.85
CA VAL A 474 7.43 6.29 -7.17
C VAL A 474 7.54 7.39 -8.21
N PHE A 475 6.97 7.16 -9.39
CA PHE A 475 6.94 8.16 -10.47
C PHE A 475 5.86 9.21 -10.23
N THR A 476 6.13 10.20 -9.37
CA THR A 476 5.33 11.43 -9.34
C THR A 476 5.76 12.33 -10.51
N HIS A 477 4.94 12.42 -11.56
CA HIS A 477 5.24 13.17 -12.79
C HIS A 477 5.35 14.70 -12.59
N ASP A 478 5.22 15.21 -11.36
CA ASP A 478 5.05 16.65 -11.09
C ASP A 478 6.20 17.28 -10.30
N GLU A 479 7.25 16.53 -9.96
CA GLU A 479 8.35 17.05 -9.16
C GLU A 479 9.63 17.18 -9.97
N LEU A 480 9.86 18.38 -10.53
CA LEU A 480 11.19 18.83 -10.92
C LEU A 480 12.05 19.16 -9.69
N LEU A 481 11.94 18.38 -8.61
CA LEU A 481 12.85 18.45 -7.49
C LEU A 481 14.06 17.55 -7.82
N PRO A 482 15.29 18.07 -7.79
CA PRO A 482 16.49 17.25 -7.91
C PRO A 482 16.63 16.40 -6.64
N ARG A 483 15.93 15.26 -6.61
CA ARG A 483 15.97 14.24 -5.55
C ARG A 483 16.43 12.92 -6.15
N ASP A 484 17.07 12.10 -5.32
CA ASP A 484 17.29 10.69 -5.65
C ASP A 484 15.93 10.03 -5.88
N ARG A 485 15.81 9.21 -6.94
CA ARG A 485 14.54 8.57 -7.34
C ARG A 485 13.97 7.63 -6.27
N VAL A 486 14.84 7.14 -5.39
CA VAL A 486 14.50 6.38 -4.20
C VAL A 486 15.07 7.16 -3.03
N GLN A 487 14.21 7.48 -2.07
CA GLN A 487 14.64 8.08 -0.82
C GLN A 487 14.58 6.94 0.20
N TYR A 488 15.71 6.44 0.68
CA TYR A 488 15.74 5.36 1.67
C TYR A 488 15.34 5.94 3.05
N THR A 489 14.05 6.24 3.17
CA THR A 489 13.48 7.03 4.26
C THR A 489 13.10 6.14 5.43
N TYR A 490 13.32 6.65 6.64
CA TYR A 490 13.00 5.90 7.85
C TYR A 490 12.74 6.87 9.01
N LEU A 491 11.96 6.41 9.98
CA LEU A 491 11.79 7.10 11.25
C LEU A 491 12.80 6.58 12.25
N HIS A 492 13.56 7.48 12.88
CA HIS A 492 14.44 7.17 14.00
C HIS A 492 13.88 7.78 15.28
N VAL A 493 13.46 6.93 16.23
CA VAL A 493 12.97 7.38 17.54
C VAL A 493 14.03 7.18 18.61
N ARG A 494 14.42 8.28 19.26
CA ARG A 494 15.36 8.33 20.39
C ARG A 494 14.65 8.92 21.61
N GLY A 495 14.54 8.14 22.68
CA GLY A 495 13.65 8.48 23.79
C GLY A 495 12.22 8.74 23.27
N ASN A 496 11.66 9.91 23.54
CA ASN A 496 10.32 10.32 23.09
C ASN A 496 10.32 11.25 21.87
N ALA A 497 11.45 11.41 21.19
CA ALA A 497 11.59 12.24 20.00
C ALA A 497 11.80 11.37 18.75
N GLY A 498 11.17 11.75 17.64
CA GLY A 498 11.29 11.07 16.35
C GLY A 498 11.84 12.00 15.27
N ASP A 499 12.81 11.50 14.49
CA ASP A 499 13.37 12.18 13.32
C ASP A 499 13.00 11.39 12.05
N LEU A 500 12.39 12.07 11.07
CA LEU A 500 12.18 11.50 9.74
C LEU A 500 13.40 11.76 8.87
N LEU A 501 14.13 10.70 8.55
CA LEU A 501 15.45 10.76 7.94
C LEU A 501 15.46 10.07 6.58
N HIS A 502 16.38 10.50 5.74
CA HIS A 502 16.76 9.89 4.47
C HIS A 502 18.22 9.43 4.61
N TRP A 503 18.45 8.12 4.40
CA TRP A 503 19.78 7.54 4.29
C TRP A 503 20.17 7.34 2.82
N SER A 504 21.46 7.33 2.48
CA SER A 504 21.90 6.92 1.14
C SER A 504 23.30 6.32 1.19
N PRO A 505 23.63 5.30 0.37
CA PRO A 505 24.93 4.61 0.41
C PRO A 505 26.15 5.53 0.21
N GLY A 506 25.96 6.69 -0.44
CA GLY A 506 27.02 7.67 -0.69
C GLY A 506 27.15 8.77 0.36
N ARG A 507 26.23 8.86 1.35
CA ARG A 507 26.29 9.87 2.41
C ARG A 507 26.78 9.23 3.70
N GLY A 508 27.81 9.80 4.31
CA GLY A 508 28.36 9.33 5.58
C GLY A 508 27.45 9.54 6.80
N ALA A 509 26.30 10.20 6.63
CA ALA A 509 25.28 10.36 7.67
C ALA A 509 23.87 10.52 7.05
N PRO A 510 22.81 10.06 7.74
CA PRO A 510 21.43 10.37 7.38
C PRO A 510 21.14 11.87 7.45
N VAL A 511 20.26 12.35 6.58
CA VAL A 511 19.81 13.75 6.56
C VAL A 511 18.29 13.82 6.77
N PRO A 512 17.76 14.92 7.32
CA PRO A 512 16.31 15.10 7.39
C PRO A 512 15.66 15.00 6.00
N VAL A 513 14.47 14.40 5.94
CA VAL A 513 13.67 14.40 4.71
C VAL A 513 13.34 15.83 4.30
N ILE A 514 13.42 16.11 3.00
CA ILE A 514 13.07 17.43 2.46
C ILE A 514 11.54 17.52 2.34
N LEU A 515 10.94 18.40 3.13
CA LEU A 515 9.50 18.68 3.12
C LEU A 515 9.26 20.07 2.54
N LEU A 516 8.28 20.21 1.65
CA LEU A 516 7.95 21.48 1.00
C LEU A 516 6.79 22.17 1.70
N ASP A 517 7.03 23.39 2.19
CA ASP A 517 6.08 24.16 3.02
C ASP A 517 4.84 24.62 2.22
N GLU A 518 5.03 25.08 0.98
CA GLU A 518 3.96 25.62 0.12
C GLU A 518 2.84 24.63 -0.21
N ARG A 519 3.07 23.33 0.01
CA ARG A 519 2.09 22.27 -0.24
C ARG A 519 1.18 21.99 0.95
N GLU A 520 1.57 22.38 2.15
CA GLU A 520 0.87 22.09 3.39
C GLU A 520 0.93 23.33 4.32
N PRO A 521 0.22 24.42 4.00
CA PRO A 521 0.33 25.72 4.70
C PRO A 521 -0.11 25.68 6.18
N ASP A 522 -0.74 24.59 6.62
CA ASP A 522 -1.13 24.36 8.01
C ASP A 522 -0.07 23.55 8.80
N ALA A 523 1.08 23.25 8.19
CA ALA A 523 2.14 22.43 8.79
C ALA A 523 2.78 23.11 9.99
N GLY A 524 3.04 22.32 11.04
CA GLY A 524 3.86 22.74 12.17
C GLY A 524 5.35 22.75 11.81
N PRO A 525 6.24 23.11 12.76
CA PRO A 525 7.69 23.07 12.53
C PRO A 525 8.18 21.69 12.08
N SER A 526 9.24 21.64 11.29
CA SER A 526 9.79 20.41 10.69
C SER A 526 10.64 19.57 11.66
N ARG A 527 10.66 19.91 12.95
CA ARG A 527 11.34 19.14 14.01
C ARG A 527 10.57 19.23 15.33
N PRO A 528 10.54 18.14 16.12
CA PRO A 528 10.23 18.24 17.53
C PRO A 528 11.26 19.17 18.19
N SER A 529 10.81 20.28 18.77
CA SER A 529 11.63 21.21 19.56
C SER A 529 12.00 20.64 20.92
#